data_AF-A0A533UU77-F1
#
_entry.id   AF-A0A533UU77-F1
#
_cell.length_a   1.000
_cell.length_b   1.000
_cell.length_c   1.000
_cell.angle_alpha   90.00
_cell.angle_beta   90.00
_cell.angle_gamma   90.00
#
_symmetry.space_group_name_H-M   'P 1'
#
loop_
_entity.id
_entity.type
_entity.pdbx_description
1 polymer ?
#
loop_
_entity_poly.entity_id
_entity_poly.type
_entity_poly.pdbx_seq_one_letter_code
_entity_poly.pdbx_strand_id
1 'polypeptide(L)' 'EVKVKISRDKEGVIKTIKPEYDDIKNISTKLKVPYKKVFDKAYYELRTKYN' A
#
# COMPACT_ATOMS: atom_id res chain seq x y z
N GLU A 1 5.65 6.09 8.07
CA GLU A 1 4.92 4.82 8.21
C GLU A 1 3.67 4.86 7.34
N VAL A 2 3.28 3.75 6.70
CA VAL A 2 2.12 3.67 5.81
C VAL A 2 1.22 2.54 6.31
N LYS A 3 -0.05 2.84 6.58
CA LYS A 3 -1.03 1.81 6.94
C LYS A 3 -1.41 0.99 5.72
N VAL A 4 -1.75 -0.27 5.97
CA VAL A 4 -2.03 -1.23 4.91
C VAL A 4 -3.34 -1.93 5.23
N LYS A 5 -4.24 -1.95 4.25
CA LYS A 5 -5.47 -2.71 4.34
C LYS A 5 -5.23 -4.11 3.74
N ILE A 6 -5.41 -5.12 4.58
CA ILE A 6 -5.29 -6.54 4.21
C ILE A 6 -6.68 -7.17 4.32
N SER A 7 -7.18 -7.71 3.22
CA SER A 7 -8.40 -8.53 3.21
C SER A 7 -8.03 -9.99 3.06
N ARG A 8 -8.55 -10.81 3.98
CA ARG A 8 -8.40 -12.25 3.98
C ARG A 8 -9.74 -12.92 3.71
N ASP A 9 -9.72 -14.12 3.16
CA ASP A 9 -10.91 -14.96 3.08
C ASP A 9 -11.16 -15.73 4.39
N LYS A 10 -12.17 -16.61 4.39
CA LYS A 10 -12.57 -17.42 5.55
C LYS A 10 -11.50 -18.43 5.97
N GLU A 11 -10.59 -18.79 5.07
CA GLU A 11 -9.49 -19.72 5.31
C GLU A 11 -8.21 -18.98 5.73
N GLY A 12 -8.26 -17.65 5.83
CA GLY A 12 -7.14 -16.80 6.22
C GLY A 12 -6.20 -16.42 5.07
N VAL A 13 -6.51 -16.84 3.83
CA VAL A 13 -5.71 -16.54 2.65
C VAL A 13 -5.87 -15.06 2.29
N ILE A 14 -4.76 -14.40 2.03
CA ILE A 14 -4.74 -12.98 1.66
C ILE A 14 -5.29 -12.83 0.24
N LYS A 15 -6.45 -12.18 0.11
CA LYS A 15 -7.10 -11.91 -1.17
C LYS A 15 -6.66 -10.58 -1.77
N THR A 16 -6.46 -9.57 -0.93
CA THR A 16 -6.03 -8.23 -1.37
C THR A 16 -5.20 -7.55 -0.30
N ILE A 17 -4.11 -6.90 -0.74
CA ILE A 17 -3.31 -5.98 0.05
C ILE A 17 -3.24 -4.65 -0.70
N LYS A 18 -3.57 -3.55 -0.03
CA LYS A 18 -3.45 -2.20 -0.59
C LYS A 18 -2.96 -1.23 0.48
N PRO A 19 -2.02 -0.32 0.15
CA PRO A 19 -1.66 0.77 1.04
C PRO A 19 -2.83 1.74 1.21
N GLU A 20 -2.93 2.38 2.39
CA GLU A 20 -3.99 3.35 2.68
C GLU A 20 -3.87 4.61 1.82
N TYR A 21 -4.99 5.07 1.29
CA TYR A 21 -5.02 6.15 0.32
C TYR A 21 -4.49 7.46 0.90
N ASP A 22 -4.96 7.82 2.11
CA ASP A 22 -4.60 9.08 2.76
C ASP A 22 -3.11 9.14 3.10
N ASP A 23 -2.51 8.02 3.50
CA ASP A 23 -1.08 7.95 3.80
C ASP A 23 -0.24 8.18 2.53
N ILE A 24 -0.60 7.54 1.42
CA ILE A 24 0.07 7.74 0.13
C ILE A 24 -0.11 9.18 -0.35
N LYS A 25 -1.31 9.76 -0.21
CA LYS A 25 -1.58 11.16 -0.58
C LYS A 25 -0.77 12.13 0.28
N ASN A 26 -0.68 11.87 1.58
CA ASN A 26 0.10 12.69 2.51
C ASN A 26 1.59 12.65 2.18
N ILE A 27 2.14 11.47 1.87
CA ILE A 27 3.55 11.31 1.45
C ILE A 27 3.80 12.00 0.12
N SER A 28 2.93 11.80 -0.87
CA SER A 28 3.00 12.45 -2.17
C SER A 28 3.06 13.98 -2.03
N THR A 29 2.20 14.54 -1.19
CA THR A 29 2.13 15.99 -0.93
C THR A 29 3.38 16.50 -0.20
N LYS A 30 3.81 15.81 0.85
CA LYS A 30 4.98 16.21 1.66
C LYS A 30 6.28 16.18 0.86
N LEU A 31 6.47 15.13 0.06
CA LEU A 31 7.68 14.93 -0.72
C LEU A 31 7.63 15.60 -2.11
N LYS A 32 6.48 16.17 -2.49
CA LYS A 32 6.21 16.69 -3.85
C LYS A 32 6.49 15.66 -4.93
N VAL A 33 6.20 14.39 -4.65
CA VAL A 33 6.35 13.26 -5.59
C VAL A 33 4.98 12.86 -6.11
N PRO A 34 4.83 12.49 -7.40
CA PRO A 34 3.55 12.03 -7.93
C PRO A 34 2.96 10.85 -7.13
N TYR A 35 1.67 10.94 -6.83
CA TYR A 35 0.93 9.91 -6.08
C TYR A 35 1.22 8.49 -6.60
N LYS A 36 1.13 8.31 -7.93
CA LYS A 36 1.34 7.03 -8.58
C LYS A 36 2.73 6.42 -8.27
N LYS A 37 3.79 7.22 -8.24
CA LYS A 37 5.14 6.74 -7.90
C LYS A 37 5.22 6.25 -6.46
N VAL A 38 4.57 6.97 -5.53
CA VAL A 38 4.54 6.58 -4.11
C VAL A 38 3.72 5.31 -3.93
N PHE A 39 2.56 5.24 -4.59
CA PHE A 39 1.71 4.06 -4.59
C PHE A 39 2.42 2.84 -5.15
N ASP A 40 3.02 2.95 -6.34
CA ASP A 40 3.68 1.84 -7.03
C ASP A 40 4.84 1.28 -6.18
N LYS A 41 5.63 2.16 -5.54
CA LYS A 41 6.70 1.74 -4.63
C LYS A 41 6.15 1.02 -3.40
N ALA A 42 5.16 1.61 -2.72
CA ALA A 42 4.56 0.98 -1.55
C ALA A 42 3.91 -0.37 -1.90
N TYR A 43 3.21 -0.44 -3.03
CA TYR A 43 2.58 -1.66 -3.52
C TYR A 43 3.61 -2.74 -3.87
N TYR A 44 4.75 -2.37 -4.49
CA TYR A 44 5.85 -3.29 -4.77
C TYR A 44 6.46 -3.90 -3.50
N GLU A 45 6.74 -3.07 -2.49
CA GLU A 45 7.27 -3.55 -1.21
C GLU A 45 6.28 -4.49 -0.49
N LEU A 46 4.99 -4.15 -0.53
CA LEU A 46 3.93 -5.01 0.00
C LEU A 46 3.86 -6.34 -0.73
N ARG A 47 3.91 -6.34 -2.06
CA ARG A 47 3.92 -7.56 -2.84
C ARG A 47 5.14 -8.42 -2.50
N THR A 48 6.32 -7.83 -2.37
CA THR A 48 7.55 -8.56 -2.03
C THR A 48 7.49 -9.19 -0.63
N LYS A 49 6.81 -8.54 0.32
CA LYS A 49 6.74 -9.01 1.72
C LYS A 49 5.73 -10.14 1.94
N TYR A 50 4.67 -10.20 1.13
CA TYR A 50 3.52 -11.08 1.33
C TYR A 50 3.32 -12.10 0.19
N ASN A 51 4.32 -12.24 -0.69
CA ASN A 51 4.35 -13.19 -1.80
C ASN A 51 5.52 -14.15 -1.62
#